data_AF-A0A6M1S245-F1
#
_entry.id   AF-A0A6M1S245-F1
#
_cell.length_a   1.000
_cell.length_b   1.000
_cell.length_c   1.000
_cell.angle_alpha   90.00
_cell.angle_beta   90.00
_cell.angle_gamma   90.00
#
_symmetry.space_group_name_H-M   'P 1'
#
loop_
_entity.id
_entity.type
_entity.pdbx_description
1 polymer ?
#
loop_
_entity_poly.entity_id
_entity_poly.type
_entity_poly.pdbx_seq_one_letter_code
_entity_poly.pdbx_strand_id
1 'polypeptide(L)'
;MPLQSLAGMPPRSAACYSGFVQRILKACRQRLETLARQFGARQPERAVALWMEKARQQSRDQGLPLSQALVLLDAQLQARWRRYQWRRQGRPLPPTGTWLLYCDAGLGGLARWLWAAGQRAVWCRETDDTRLIQKALRAGAVLLTPDSLLLERRIIRTGRLPTLWVPPTLRVPDQLKLVFEQLALRVAQPRCMRCGGALVPVAKAAVADRIPPRTALWLDQYFLCEDCDGLFWRGTHWQRIRRQLQALGLPGAAEI
;
A
#
# COMPACT_ATOMS: atom_id res chain seq x y z
N MET A 1 -50.32 42.37 -6.31
CA MET A 1 -49.61 42.26 -5.01
C MET A 1 -48.12 42.21 -5.27
N PRO A 2 -47.31 43.05 -4.59
CA PRO A 2 -45.92 43.29 -4.94
C PRO A 2 -44.94 42.32 -4.25
N LEU A 3 -43.75 42.22 -4.83
CA LEU A 3 -42.55 41.58 -4.31
C LEU A 3 -42.27 41.96 -2.85
N GLN A 4 -42.21 40.95 -1.97
CA GLN A 4 -41.63 41.12 -0.64
C GLN A 4 -40.13 40.81 -0.67
N SER A 5 -39.39 41.91 -0.51
CA SER A 5 -38.03 42.06 -0.01
C SER A 5 -37.50 40.89 0.84
N LEU A 6 -36.44 40.23 0.36
CA LEU A 6 -35.46 39.50 1.18
C LEU A 6 -34.27 40.42 1.48
N ALA A 7 -34.52 41.56 2.12
CA ALA A 7 -33.48 42.35 2.78
C ALA A 7 -33.49 41.98 4.28
N GLY A 8 -32.57 41.11 4.70
CA GLY A 8 -32.53 40.69 6.11
C GLY A 8 -31.45 39.69 6.51
N MET A 9 -30.35 39.57 5.77
CA MET A 9 -29.18 38.82 6.25
C MET A 9 -28.06 39.84 6.54
N PRO A 10 -27.58 39.95 7.79
CA PRO A 10 -26.52 40.89 8.11
C PRO A 10 -25.26 40.54 7.29
N PRO A 11 -24.52 41.52 6.74
CA PRO A 11 -23.26 41.23 6.08
C PRO A 11 -22.33 40.56 7.10
N ARG A 12 -21.92 39.32 6.82
CA ARG A 12 -20.86 38.67 7.60
C ARG A 12 -19.65 39.60 7.58
N SER A 13 -19.15 39.99 8.75
CA SER A 13 -17.99 40.87 8.84
C SER A 13 -16.81 40.30 8.04
N ALA A 14 -16.02 41.16 7.40
CA ALA A 14 -14.85 40.76 6.62
C ALA A 14 -13.88 39.86 7.43
N ALA A 15 -13.83 40.06 8.76
CA ALA A 15 -13.08 39.21 9.70
C ALA A 15 -13.64 37.78 9.81
N CYS A 16 -14.96 37.61 9.82
CA CYS A 16 -15.61 36.30 9.89
C CYS A 16 -15.49 35.54 8.55
N TYR A 17 -15.56 36.26 7.43
CA TYR A 17 -15.29 35.71 6.10
C TYR A 17 -13.83 35.26 5.95
N SER A 18 -12.88 36.06 6.46
CA SER A 18 -11.44 35.74 6.50
C SER A 18 -11.15 34.46 7.31
N GLY A 19 -11.73 34.31 8.51
CA GLY A 19 -11.55 33.11 9.34
C GLY A 19 -12.12 31.84 8.72
N PHE A 20 -13.26 31.93 8.04
CA PHE A 20 -13.86 30.80 7.31
C PHE A 20 -13.02 30.38 6.10
N VAL A 21 -12.54 31.34 5.31
CA VAL A 21 -11.66 31.09 4.15
C VAL A 21 -10.34 30.45 4.60
N GLN A 22 -9.73 30.89 5.70
CA GLN A 22 -8.51 30.27 6.22
C GLN A 22 -8.69 28.80 6.63
N ARG A 23 -9.84 28.43 7.22
CA ARG A 23 -10.15 27.03 7.55
C ARG A 23 -10.28 26.17 6.29
N ILE A 24 -10.92 26.68 5.24
CA ILE A 24 -11.04 25.99 3.95
C ILE A 24 -9.66 25.78 3.32
N LEU A 25 -8.80 26.81 3.33
CA LEU A 25 -7.43 26.71 2.81
C LEU A 25 -6.60 25.67 3.55
N LYS A 26 -6.70 25.63 4.89
CA LYS A 26 -6.03 24.61 5.71
C LYS A 26 -6.51 23.20 5.36
N ALA A 27 -7.82 22.99 5.25
CA ALA A 27 -8.40 21.70 4.89
C ALA A 27 -8.03 21.25 3.46
N CYS A 28 -7.94 22.18 2.50
CA CYS A 28 -7.48 21.88 1.14
C CYS A 28 -6.00 21.50 1.14
N ARG A 29 -5.15 22.23 1.87
CA ARG A 29 -3.72 21.90 2.00
C ARG A 29 -3.52 20.48 2.55
N GLN A 30 -4.25 20.12 3.59
CA GLN A 30 -4.13 18.78 4.21
C GLN A 30 -4.58 17.65 3.26
N ARG A 31 -5.62 17.88 2.45
CA ARG A 31 -6.01 16.95 1.39
C ARG A 31 -4.95 16.83 0.30
N LEU A 32 -4.37 17.94 -0.14
CA LEU A 32 -3.27 17.94 -1.10
C LEU A 32 -2.04 17.22 -0.55
N GLU A 33 -1.67 17.42 0.71
CA GLU A 33 -0.57 16.67 1.35
C GLU A 33 -0.85 15.17 1.36
N THR A 34 -2.09 14.77 1.63
CA THR A 34 -2.53 13.37 1.59
C THR A 34 -2.39 12.80 0.18
N LEU A 35 -2.86 13.53 -0.84
CA LEU A 35 -2.71 13.15 -2.25
C LEU A 35 -1.23 13.07 -2.65
N ALA A 36 -0.39 14.02 -2.26
CA ALA A 36 1.04 14.02 -2.56
C ALA A 36 1.74 12.76 -2.00
N ARG A 37 1.38 12.36 -0.77
CA ARG A 37 1.86 11.11 -0.17
C ARG A 37 1.32 9.89 -0.92
N GLN A 38 0.06 9.88 -1.33
CA GLN A 38 -0.53 8.81 -2.15
C GLN A 38 0.18 8.67 -3.50
N PHE A 39 0.54 9.79 -4.15
CA PHE A 39 1.40 9.81 -5.35
C PHE A 39 2.86 9.39 -5.09
N GLY A 40 3.24 9.08 -3.84
CA GLY A 40 4.59 8.64 -3.48
C GLY A 40 5.65 9.75 -3.49
N ALA A 41 5.23 11.02 -3.37
CA ALA A 41 6.15 12.15 -3.35
C ALA A 41 7.11 12.08 -2.14
N ARG A 42 8.42 12.11 -2.40
CA ARG A 42 9.46 12.11 -1.34
C ARG A 42 9.41 13.38 -0.46
N GLN A 43 8.94 14.49 -1.02
CA GLN A 43 8.78 15.79 -0.35
C GLN A 43 7.36 16.32 -0.63
N PRO A 44 6.34 15.85 0.12
CA PRO A 44 4.95 16.18 -0.15
C PRO A 44 4.68 17.69 -0.07
N GLU A 45 5.37 18.41 0.82
CA GLU A 45 5.33 19.86 0.94
C GLU A 45 5.71 20.60 -0.36
N ARG A 46 6.71 20.13 -1.11
CA ARG A 46 7.08 20.71 -2.40
C ARG A 46 6.01 20.47 -3.47
N ALA A 47 5.44 19.27 -3.52
CA ALA A 47 4.35 18.96 -4.43
C ALA A 47 3.12 19.83 -4.15
N VAL A 48 2.79 20.01 -2.87
CA VAL A 48 1.69 20.87 -2.42
C VAL A 48 1.97 22.34 -2.75
N ALA A 49 3.20 22.83 -2.59
CA ALA A 49 3.55 24.20 -2.95
C ALA A 49 3.33 24.47 -4.45
N LEU A 50 3.78 23.55 -5.32
CA LEU A 50 3.55 23.64 -6.77
C LEU A 50 2.06 23.62 -7.14
N TRP A 51 1.28 22.76 -6.48
CA TRP A 51 -0.17 22.68 -6.69
C TRP A 51 -0.89 23.94 -6.21
N MET A 52 -0.51 24.47 -5.05
CA MET A 52 -1.04 25.74 -4.54
C MET A 52 -0.74 26.89 -5.49
N GLU A 53 0.46 26.95 -6.08
CA GLU A 53 0.80 27.99 -7.05
C GLU A 53 0.00 27.83 -8.35
N LYS A 54 -0.19 26.60 -8.80
CA LYS A 54 -1.05 26.31 -9.96
C LYS A 54 -2.51 26.74 -9.72
N ALA A 55 -3.05 26.52 -8.51
CA ALA A 55 -4.40 26.97 -8.16
C ALA A 55 -4.51 28.50 -8.15
N ARG A 56 -3.49 29.22 -7.67
CA ARG A 56 -3.45 30.69 -7.72
C ARG A 56 -3.41 31.20 -9.16
N GLN A 57 -2.59 30.58 -10.01
CA GLN A 57 -2.54 30.93 -11.42
C GLN A 57 -3.91 30.74 -12.08
N GLN A 58 -4.55 29.59 -11.86
CA GLN A 58 -5.88 29.32 -12.40
C GLN A 58 -6.96 30.27 -11.87
N SER A 59 -6.88 30.67 -10.60
CA SER A 59 -7.77 31.69 -10.02
C SER A 59 -7.63 33.04 -10.75
N ARG A 60 -6.39 33.46 -11.06
CA ARG A 60 -6.13 34.67 -11.86
C ARG A 60 -6.66 34.55 -13.28
N ASP A 61 -6.35 33.45 -13.96
CA ASP A 61 -6.68 33.27 -15.38
C ASP A 61 -8.20 33.15 -15.62
N GLN A 62 -8.95 32.60 -14.67
CA GLN A 62 -10.39 32.32 -14.80
C GLN A 62 -11.28 33.31 -14.04
N GLY A 63 -10.69 34.28 -13.33
CA GLY A 63 -11.45 35.24 -12.51
C GLY A 63 -12.25 34.59 -11.36
N LEU A 64 -11.85 33.40 -10.92
CA LEU A 64 -12.56 32.62 -9.89
C LEU A 64 -11.96 32.88 -8.49
N PRO A 65 -12.76 32.80 -7.41
CA PRO A 65 -12.25 32.78 -6.05
C PRO A 65 -11.21 31.65 -5.85
N LEU A 66 -10.12 31.91 -5.13
CA LEU A 66 -9.06 30.92 -4.87
C LEU A 66 -9.59 29.62 -4.24
N SER A 67 -10.60 29.73 -3.38
CA SER A 67 -11.27 28.56 -2.79
C SER A 67 -11.90 27.65 -3.84
N GLN A 68 -12.51 28.23 -4.87
CA GLN A 68 -13.11 27.49 -5.98
C GLN A 68 -12.03 26.88 -6.89
N ALA A 69 -10.96 27.62 -7.19
CA ALA A 69 -9.82 27.09 -7.93
C ALA A 69 -9.15 25.90 -7.21
N LEU A 70 -9.05 25.94 -5.88
CA LEU A 70 -8.54 24.84 -5.06
C LEU A 70 -9.45 23.61 -5.07
N VAL A 71 -10.78 23.78 -5.02
CA VAL A 71 -11.74 22.67 -5.15
C VAL A 71 -11.62 22.01 -6.53
N LEU A 72 -11.50 22.81 -7.59
CA LEU A 72 -11.30 22.28 -8.95
C LEU A 72 -9.96 21.53 -9.07
N LEU A 73 -8.88 22.06 -8.49
CA LEU A 73 -7.59 21.38 -8.50
C LEU A 73 -7.61 20.08 -7.68
N ASP A 74 -8.24 20.07 -6.51
CA ASP A 74 -8.46 18.85 -5.70
C ASP A 74 -9.23 17.81 -6.52
N ALA A 75 -10.34 18.20 -7.15
CA ALA A 75 -11.11 17.32 -8.03
C ALA A 75 -10.28 16.82 -9.23
N GLN A 76 -9.46 17.67 -9.86
CA GLN A 76 -8.56 17.29 -10.95
C GLN A 76 -7.48 16.31 -10.50
N LEU A 77 -6.84 16.57 -9.36
CA LEU A 77 -5.79 15.71 -8.78
C LEU A 77 -6.38 14.39 -8.29
N GLN A 78 -7.57 14.39 -7.70
CA GLN A 78 -8.31 13.19 -7.35
C GLN A 78 -8.74 12.42 -8.59
N ALA A 79 -9.22 13.07 -9.66
CA ALA A 79 -9.54 12.39 -10.92
C ALA A 79 -8.28 11.88 -11.62
N ARG A 80 -7.15 12.60 -11.50
CA ARG A 80 -5.85 12.16 -11.99
C ARG A 80 -5.33 10.99 -11.17
N TRP A 81 -5.52 11.01 -9.85
CA TRP A 81 -5.22 9.92 -8.94
C TRP A 81 -6.11 8.71 -9.22
N ARG A 82 -7.42 8.87 -9.39
CA ARG A 82 -8.35 7.80 -9.78
C ARG A 82 -7.99 7.22 -11.13
N ARG A 83 -7.62 8.04 -12.13
CA ARG A 83 -7.11 7.57 -13.43
C ARG A 83 -5.74 6.91 -13.32
N TYR A 84 -4.88 7.40 -12.44
CA TYR A 84 -3.56 6.83 -12.14
C TYR A 84 -3.71 5.47 -11.43
N GLN A 85 -4.66 5.36 -10.51
CA GLN A 85 -5.07 4.15 -9.79
C GLN A 85 -5.70 3.15 -10.77
N TRP A 86 -6.66 3.57 -11.61
CA TRP A 86 -7.29 2.73 -12.64
C TRP A 86 -6.33 2.26 -13.74
N ARG A 87 -5.43 3.13 -14.23
CA ARG A 87 -4.43 2.75 -15.26
C ARG A 87 -3.35 1.83 -14.71
N ARG A 88 -3.05 1.86 -13.41
CA ARG A 88 -1.96 1.08 -12.80
C ARG A 88 -2.38 -0.20 -12.08
N GLN A 89 -3.65 -0.35 -11.69
CA GLN A 89 -4.13 -1.53 -10.97
C GLN A 89 -4.85 -2.55 -11.85
N GLY A 90 -5.22 -2.19 -13.09
CA GLY A 90 -6.06 -3.03 -13.93
C GLY A 90 -7.49 -3.16 -13.37
N ARG A 91 -8.25 -4.12 -13.89
CA ARG A 91 -9.64 -4.39 -13.45
C ARG A 91 -9.66 -4.73 -11.95
N PRO A 92 -10.67 -4.27 -11.18
CA PRO A 92 -10.84 -4.69 -9.79
C PRO A 92 -10.78 -6.21 -9.69
N LEU A 93 -9.85 -6.71 -8.88
CA LEU A 93 -9.73 -8.12 -8.59
C LEU A 93 -11.00 -8.57 -7.83
N PRO A 94 -11.60 -9.72 -8.18
CA PRO A 94 -12.78 -10.21 -7.46
C PRO A 94 -12.45 -10.35 -5.96
N PRO A 95 -13.35 -9.93 -5.05
CA PRO A 95 -13.05 -9.79 -3.62
C PRO A 95 -12.92 -11.11 -2.84
N THR A 96 -12.66 -12.23 -3.50
CA THR A 96 -12.64 -13.56 -2.86
C THR A 96 -11.63 -14.46 -3.55
N GLY A 97 -10.47 -14.63 -2.92
CA GLY A 97 -9.46 -15.59 -3.37
C GLY A 97 -8.21 -15.58 -2.51
N THR A 98 -7.61 -16.75 -2.31
CA THR A 98 -6.24 -16.85 -1.82
C THR A 98 -5.30 -16.46 -2.95
N TRP A 99 -4.80 -15.23 -2.92
CA TRP A 99 -3.89 -14.73 -3.94
C TRP A 99 -2.55 -15.45 -3.90
N LEU A 100 -2.05 -15.83 -5.07
CA LEU A 100 -0.61 -15.99 -5.28
C LEU A 100 -0.05 -14.63 -5.68
N LEU A 101 0.91 -14.13 -4.91
CA LEU A 101 1.57 -12.84 -5.14
C LEU A 101 2.92 -13.08 -5.80
N TYR A 102 3.16 -12.47 -6.96
CA TYR A 102 4.42 -12.58 -7.67
C TYR A 102 5.19 -11.28 -7.49
N CYS A 103 6.20 -11.27 -6.60
CA CYS A 103 7.00 -10.10 -6.30
C CYS A 103 8.16 -9.97 -7.28
N ASP A 104 8.25 -8.81 -7.92
CA ASP A 104 9.42 -8.34 -8.66
C ASP A 104 10.72 -8.40 -7.82
N ALA A 105 11.87 -8.46 -8.48
CA ALA A 105 13.20 -8.50 -7.89
C ALA A 105 13.42 -7.38 -6.87
N GLY A 106 12.91 -6.17 -7.14
CA GLY A 106 13.02 -5.02 -6.25
C GLY A 106 12.22 -5.11 -4.95
N LEU A 107 11.37 -6.12 -4.79
CA LEU A 107 10.42 -6.26 -3.66
C LEU A 107 10.78 -7.41 -2.72
N GLY A 108 12.04 -7.85 -2.68
CA GLY A 108 12.47 -8.96 -1.82
C GLY A 108 12.20 -8.73 -0.32
N GLY A 109 12.34 -7.49 0.16
CA GLY A 109 11.98 -7.13 1.53
C GLY A 109 10.48 -7.30 1.80
N LEU A 110 9.65 -6.84 0.87
CA LEU A 110 8.20 -7.00 0.95
C LEU A 110 7.78 -8.47 0.89
N ALA A 111 8.40 -9.28 0.02
CA ALA A 111 8.11 -10.71 -0.07
C ALA A 111 8.33 -11.44 1.26
N ARG A 112 9.41 -11.13 1.98
CA ARG A 112 9.66 -11.70 3.32
C ARG A 112 8.59 -11.33 4.34
N TRP A 113 8.10 -10.10 4.31
CA TRP A 113 7.02 -9.65 5.18
C TRP A 113 5.66 -10.26 4.80
N LEU A 114 5.41 -10.47 3.51
CA LEU A 114 4.25 -11.21 3.02
C LEU A 114 4.27 -12.64 3.56
N TRP A 115 5.41 -13.33 3.52
CA TRP A 115 5.56 -14.67 4.11
C TRP A 115 5.37 -14.67 5.62
N ALA A 116 5.96 -13.70 6.33
CA ALA A 116 5.79 -13.56 7.77
C ALA A 116 4.32 -13.31 8.17
N ALA A 117 3.54 -12.66 7.30
CA ALA A 117 2.10 -12.44 7.45
C ALA A 117 1.25 -13.59 6.86
N GLY A 118 1.86 -14.70 6.47
CA GLY A 118 1.21 -15.93 6.02
C GLY A 118 0.73 -15.95 4.56
N GLN A 119 1.10 -14.95 3.76
CA GLN A 119 0.65 -14.83 2.37
C GLN A 119 1.46 -15.73 1.43
N ARG A 120 0.79 -16.30 0.41
CA ARG A 120 1.46 -17.04 -0.67
C ARG A 120 2.11 -16.05 -1.61
N ALA A 121 3.42 -15.85 -1.46
CA ALA A 121 4.19 -14.98 -2.34
C ALA A 121 5.39 -15.73 -2.95
N VAL A 122 5.77 -15.35 -4.16
CA VAL A 122 6.98 -15.79 -4.84
C VAL A 122 7.83 -14.55 -5.06
N TRP A 123 9.09 -14.59 -4.65
CA TRP A 123 10.05 -13.53 -4.97
C TRP A 123 10.85 -13.94 -6.20
N CYS A 124 10.57 -13.29 -7.32
CA CYS A 124 11.30 -13.46 -8.57
C CYS A 124 12.58 -12.64 -8.52
N ARG A 125 13.75 -13.26 -8.69
CA ARG A 125 15.04 -12.55 -8.66
C ARG A 125 15.48 -12.09 -10.05
N GLU A 126 14.78 -12.55 -11.07
CA GLU A 126 15.02 -12.28 -12.47
C GLU A 126 14.71 -10.82 -12.77
N THR A 127 15.63 -10.18 -13.46
CA THR A 127 15.55 -8.77 -13.88
C THR A 127 14.92 -8.60 -15.26
N ASP A 128 14.60 -9.69 -15.96
CA ASP A 128 13.90 -9.65 -17.25
C ASP A 128 12.38 -9.58 -17.03
N ASP A 129 11.84 -8.38 -17.25
CA ASP A 129 10.41 -8.07 -17.26
C ASP A 129 9.55 -9.08 -18.04
N THR A 130 10.04 -9.55 -19.20
CA THR A 130 9.26 -10.44 -20.07
C THR A 130 9.11 -11.79 -19.42
N ARG A 131 10.17 -12.32 -18.83
CA ARG A 131 10.13 -13.55 -18.03
C ARG A 131 9.30 -13.39 -16.77
N LEU A 132 9.43 -12.26 -16.07
CA LEU A 132 8.62 -11.93 -14.89
C LEU A 132 7.12 -12.00 -15.20
N ILE A 133 6.69 -11.32 -16.27
CA ILE A 133 5.30 -11.32 -16.75
C ILE A 133 4.85 -12.73 -17.14
N GLN A 134 5.65 -13.47 -17.90
CA GLN A 134 5.30 -14.84 -18.31
C GLN A 134 5.11 -15.77 -17.11
N LYS A 135 6.01 -15.72 -16.12
CA LYS A 135 5.89 -16.54 -14.90
C LYS A 135 4.65 -16.15 -14.10
N ALA A 136 4.40 -14.86 -13.89
CA ALA A 136 3.22 -14.39 -13.15
C ALA A 136 1.90 -14.80 -13.84
N LEU A 137 1.82 -14.68 -15.16
CA LEU A 137 0.67 -15.12 -15.95
C LEU A 137 0.43 -16.63 -15.84
N ARG A 138 1.47 -17.44 -16.08
CA ARG A 138 1.37 -18.91 -16.02
C ARG A 138 0.91 -19.37 -14.64
N ALA A 139 1.33 -18.67 -13.60
CA ALA A 139 0.96 -18.97 -12.22
C ALA A 139 -0.44 -18.45 -11.82
N GLY A 140 -1.13 -17.69 -12.69
CA GLY A 140 -2.40 -17.04 -12.34
C GLY A 140 -2.27 -16.06 -11.17
N ALA A 141 -1.09 -15.45 -11.02
CA ALA A 141 -0.73 -14.63 -9.86
C ALA A 141 -1.04 -13.14 -10.07
N VAL A 142 -1.11 -12.40 -8.96
CA VAL A 142 -1.06 -10.94 -8.97
C VAL A 142 0.40 -10.51 -8.98
N LEU A 143 0.82 -9.76 -10.00
CA LEU A 143 2.16 -9.21 -10.08
C LEU A 143 2.29 -7.99 -9.16
N LEU A 144 3.25 -8.00 -8.26
CA LEU A 144 3.67 -6.84 -7.48
C LEU A 144 4.95 -6.29 -8.10
N THR A 145 4.96 -5.03 -8.53
CA THR A 145 6.15 -4.42 -9.13
C THR A 145 6.35 -2.98 -8.65
N PRO A 146 7.59 -2.54 -8.39
CA PRO A 146 7.90 -1.15 -8.15
C PRO A 146 8.14 -0.36 -9.44
N ASP A 147 8.30 -1.05 -10.57
CA ASP A 147 8.55 -0.42 -11.86
C ASP A 147 7.27 0.18 -12.43
N SER A 148 7.33 1.48 -12.70
CA SER A 148 6.25 2.20 -13.36
C SER A 148 6.14 1.92 -14.84
N LEU A 149 7.26 1.65 -15.51
CA LEU A 149 7.31 1.45 -16.96
C LEU A 149 6.67 0.11 -17.33
N LEU A 150 6.84 -0.91 -16.49
CA LEU A 150 6.18 -2.21 -16.67
C LEU A 150 4.66 -2.10 -16.87
N LEU A 151 4.02 -1.14 -16.20
CA LEU A 151 2.56 -0.94 -16.23
C LEU A 151 2.05 -0.41 -17.57
N GLU A 152 2.92 0.19 -18.39
CA GLU A 152 2.58 0.65 -19.74
C GLU A 152 2.47 -0.52 -20.73
N ARG A 153 2.94 -1.71 -20.36
CA ARG A 153 2.81 -2.90 -21.22
C ARG A 153 1.34 -3.24 -21.43
N ARG A 154 0.98 -3.51 -22.69
CA ARG A 154 -0.41 -3.79 -23.12
C ARG A 154 -1.11 -4.83 -22.25
N ILE A 155 -0.42 -5.88 -21.83
CA ILE A 155 -1.00 -6.97 -21.04
C ILE A 155 -1.45 -6.53 -19.64
N ILE A 156 -0.75 -5.57 -19.03
CA ILE A 156 -1.10 -4.99 -17.73
C ILE A 156 -2.19 -3.94 -17.92
N ARG A 157 -2.01 -3.04 -18.89
CA ARG A 157 -3.01 -2.00 -19.23
C ARG A 157 -4.38 -2.57 -19.61
N THR A 158 -4.41 -3.74 -20.25
CA THR A 158 -5.66 -4.45 -20.59
C THR A 158 -6.22 -5.28 -19.42
N GLY A 159 -5.52 -5.35 -18.28
CA GLY A 159 -5.94 -6.11 -17.10
C GLY A 159 -5.84 -7.63 -17.24
N ARG A 160 -5.17 -8.14 -18.29
CA ARG A 160 -4.97 -9.59 -18.49
C ARG A 160 -4.01 -10.20 -17.46
N LEU A 161 -3.03 -9.42 -17.02
CA LEU A 161 -2.23 -9.73 -15.84
C LEU A 161 -2.65 -8.76 -14.73
N PRO A 162 -3.28 -9.25 -13.64
CA PRO A 162 -3.50 -8.41 -12.47
C PRO A 162 -2.17 -7.94 -11.91
N THR A 163 -2.01 -6.62 -11.79
CA THR A 163 -0.76 -6.03 -11.35
C THR A 163 -1.05 -4.94 -10.34
N LEU A 164 -0.32 -4.97 -9.22
CA LEU A 164 -0.32 -3.91 -8.23
C LEU A 164 1.05 -3.23 -8.25
N TRP A 165 1.05 -1.94 -8.54
CA TRP A 165 2.25 -1.14 -8.37
C TRP A 165 2.50 -0.86 -6.88
N VAL A 166 3.74 -1.11 -6.46
CA VAL A 166 4.20 -0.86 -5.10
C VAL A 166 5.22 0.29 -5.13
N PRO A 167 4.91 1.48 -4.59
CA PRO A 167 5.83 2.60 -4.66
C PRO A 167 7.19 2.28 -4.01
N PRO A 168 8.32 2.42 -4.73
CA PRO A 168 9.64 2.19 -4.16
C PRO A 168 10.05 3.26 -3.14
N THR A 169 9.31 4.38 -3.07
CA THR A 169 9.53 5.44 -2.09
C THR A 169 8.94 5.12 -0.71
N LEU A 170 8.03 4.14 -0.61
CA LEU A 170 7.51 3.68 0.66
C LEU A 170 8.52 2.75 1.36
N ARG A 171 8.54 2.79 2.69
CA ARG A 171 9.25 1.79 3.48
C ARG A 171 8.49 0.46 3.40
N VAL A 172 9.19 -0.65 3.58
CA VAL A 172 8.61 -2.00 3.49
C VAL A 172 7.35 -2.21 4.35
N PRO A 173 7.26 -1.72 5.61
CA PRO A 173 6.01 -1.81 6.38
C PRO A 173 4.82 -1.08 5.75
N ASP A 174 5.08 0.08 5.14
CA ASP A 174 4.06 0.90 4.47
C ASP A 174 3.66 0.25 3.13
N GLN A 175 4.60 -0.38 2.42
CA GLN A 175 4.32 -1.22 1.24
C GLN A 175 3.44 -2.42 1.59
N LEU A 176 3.76 -3.11 2.69
CA LEU A 176 2.98 -4.26 3.16
C LEU A 176 1.53 -3.86 3.46
N LYS A 177 1.34 -2.76 4.20
CA LYS A 177 0.02 -2.22 4.50
C LYS A 177 -0.75 -1.89 3.23
N LEU A 178 -0.12 -1.24 2.25
CA LEU A 178 -0.72 -0.95 0.95
C LEU A 178 -1.19 -2.24 0.25
N VAL A 179 -0.36 -3.29 0.19
CA VAL A 179 -0.76 -4.55 -0.46
C VAL A 179 -1.94 -5.20 0.26
N PHE A 180 -1.94 -5.21 1.60
CA PHE A 180 -3.03 -5.75 2.40
C PHE A 180 -4.35 -5.02 2.15
N GLU A 181 -4.34 -3.70 2.13
CA GLU A 181 -5.53 -2.88 1.87
C GLU A 181 -6.05 -3.07 0.44
N GLN A 182 -5.16 -3.08 -0.56
CA GLN A 182 -5.56 -3.16 -1.97
C GLN A 182 -6.05 -4.54 -2.39
N LEU A 183 -5.54 -5.60 -1.77
CA LEU A 183 -5.91 -6.99 -2.09
C LEU A 183 -6.83 -7.62 -1.04
N ALA A 184 -7.29 -6.83 -0.06
CA ALA A 184 -8.13 -7.28 1.06
C ALA A 184 -7.56 -8.51 1.80
N LEU A 185 -6.24 -8.53 2.02
CA LEU A 185 -5.57 -9.65 2.65
C LEU A 185 -5.83 -9.69 4.16
N ARG A 186 -5.76 -10.90 4.72
CA ARG A 186 -5.77 -11.14 6.16
C ARG A 186 -4.52 -11.91 6.55
N VAL A 187 -3.97 -11.57 7.71
CA VAL A 187 -2.84 -12.28 8.31
C VAL A 187 -3.26 -13.73 8.57
N ALA A 188 -2.36 -14.65 8.24
CA ALA A 188 -2.56 -16.09 8.38
C ALA A 188 -1.35 -16.74 9.06
N GLN A 189 -1.33 -18.08 9.12
CA GLN A 189 -0.18 -18.81 9.66
C GLN A 189 1.10 -18.45 8.90
N PRO A 190 2.19 -18.11 9.61
CA PRO A 190 3.40 -17.62 8.99
C PRO A 190 4.03 -18.69 8.09
N ARG A 191 4.65 -18.23 7.01
CA ARG A 191 5.44 -19.05 6.09
C ARG A 191 6.93 -18.85 6.34
N CYS A 192 7.74 -19.74 5.78
CA CYS A 192 9.18 -19.67 5.85
C CYS A 192 9.68 -18.32 5.33
N MET A 193 10.37 -17.54 6.16
CA MET A 193 10.92 -16.24 5.73
C MET A 193 12.12 -16.36 4.77
N ARG A 194 12.65 -17.58 4.55
CA ARG A 194 13.75 -17.84 3.62
C ARG A 194 13.24 -18.08 2.19
N CYS A 195 12.19 -18.88 2.03
CA CYS A 195 11.69 -19.31 0.71
C CYS A 195 10.18 -19.13 0.50
N GLY A 196 9.38 -18.87 1.54
CA GLY A 196 7.92 -18.79 1.45
C GLY A 196 7.17 -20.12 1.61
N GLY A 197 7.88 -21.22 1.84
CA GLY A 197 7.29 -22.54 2.07
C GLY A 197 6.43 -22.64 3.32
N ALA A 198 5.59 -23.67 3.38
CA ALA A 198 4.78 -23.94 4.57
C ALA A 198 5.67 -24.35 5.74
N LEU A 199 5.26 -23.95 6.95
CA LEU A 199 5.91 -24.32 8.20
C LEU A 199 5.07 -25.37 8.91
N VAL A 200 5.63 -26.56 9.08
CA VAL A 200 4.98 -27.68 9.75
C VAL A 200 5.55 -27.87 11.16
N PRO A 201 4.70 -28.07 12.19
CA PRO A 201 5.17 -28.38 13.53
C PRO A 201 6.03 -29.65 13.53
N VAL A 202 7.10 -29.66 14.32
CA VAL A 202 7.97 -30.83 14.51
C VAL A 202 8.24 -31.07 15.99
N ALA A 203 8.32 -32.34 16.38
CA ALA A 203 8.69 -32.71 17.75
C ALA A 203 10.14 -32.31 18.05
N LYS A 204 10.37 -31.72 19.23
CA LYS A 204 11.70 -31.32 19.71
C LYS A 204 12.74 -32.43 19.61
N ALA A 205 12.35 -33.66 19.95
CA ALA A 205 13.23 -34.83 19.88
C ALA A 205 13.74 -35.11 18.45
N ALA A 206 12.93 -34.86 17.43
CA ALA A 206 13.28 -35.12 16.03
C ALA A 206 14.27 -34.10 15.43
N VAL A 207 14.51 -32.98 16.12
CA VAL A 207 15.40 -31.90 15.66
C VAL A 207 16.35 -31.42 16.76
N ALA A 208 16.55 -32.22 17.81
CA ALA A 208 17.27 -31.83 19.03
C ALA A 208 18.71 -31.36 18.74
N ASP A 209 19.37 -32.02 17.80
CA ASP A 209 20.72 -31.75 17.30
C ASP A 209 20.85 -30.41 16.56
N ARG A 210 19.74 -29.90 16.02
CA ARG A 210 19.69 -28.66 15.23
C ARG A 210 19.26 -27.44 16.05
N ILE A 211 18.77 -27.66 17.27
CA ILE A 211 18.29 -26.59 18.14
C ILE A 211 19.48 -25.97 18.91
N PRO A 212 19.63 -24.63 18.92
CA PRO A 212 20.63 -23.99 19.78
C PRO A 212 20.42 -24.36 21.26
N PRO A 213 21.46 -24.73 22.03
CA PRO A 213 21.31 -25.28 23.37
C PRO A 213 20.48 -24.41 24.32
N ARG A 214 20.69 -23.08 24.31
CA ARG A 214 19.90 -22.15 25.13
C ARG A 214 18.43 -22.09 24.73
N THR A 215 18.11 -22.29 23.46
CA THR A 215 16.74 -22.32 22.95
C THR A 215 16.03 -23.60 23.37
N ALA A 216 16.75 -24.74 23.38
CA ALA A 216 16.23 -26.03 23.81
C ALA A 216 15.77 -26.06 25.28
N LEU A 217 16.33 -25.19 26.14
CA LEU A 217 15.98 -25.17 27.56
C LEU A 217 14.56 -24.62 27.85
N TRP A 218 14.00 -23.77 26.99
CA TRP A 218 12.79 -23.01 27.32
C TRP A 218 11.69 -23.06 26.25
N LEU A 219 11.92 -23.77 25.15
CA LEU A 219 10.95 -23.90 24.05
C LEU A 219 10.75 -25.36 23.70
N ASP A 220 9.48 -25.71 23.44
CA ASP A 220 9.06 -27.05 23.04
C ASP A 220 8.35 -27.06 21.68
N GLN A 221 8.10 -25.90 21.09
CA GLN A 221 7.45 -25.75 19.79
C GLN A 221 8.45 -25.33 18.71
N TYR A 222 8.63 -26.20 17.73
CA TYR A 222 9.51 -26.03 16.59
C TYR A 222 8.76 -26.27 15.29
N PHE A 223 9.24 -25.66 14.22
CA PHE A 223 8.65 -25.76 12.90
C PHE A 223 9.73 -26.02 11.85
N LEU A 224 9.49 -26.93 10.93
CA LEU A 224 10.32 -27.14 9.75
C LEU A 224 9.63 -26.56 8.52
N CYS A 225 10.43 -26.03 7.61
CA CYS A 225 9.94 -25.68 6.28
C CYS A 225 9.99 -26.90 5.37
N GLU A 226 8.87 -27.25 4.73
CA GLU A 226 8.78 -28.39 3.81
C GLU A 226 9.62 -28.22 2.53
N ASP A 227 9.98 -26.98 2.17
CA ASP A 227 10.69 -26.70 0.91
C ASP A 227 12.21 -26.57 1.07
N CYS A 228 12.68 -26.08 2.23
CA CYS A 228 14.10 -25.76 2.43
C CYS A 228 14.68 -26.32 3.73
N ASP A 229 13.93 -27.17 4.42
CA ASP A 229 14.26 -27.78 5.71
C ASP A 229 14.66 -26.77 6.79
N GLY A 230 14.33 -25.49 6.65
CA GLY A 230 14.68 -24.48 7.65
C GLY A 230 13.99 -24.75 8.97
N LEU A 231 14.74 -24.72 10.09
CA LEU A 231 14.20 -24.86 11.44
C LEU A 231 13.84 -23.48 12.01
N PHE A 232 12.63 -23.34 12.52
CA PHE A 232 12.06 -22.11 13.08
C PHE A 232 11.39 -22.36 14.43
N TRP A 233 11.26 -21.31 15.24
CA TRP A 233 10.57 -21.34 16.53
C TRP A 233 10.08 -19.93 16.90
N ARG A 234 9.15 -19.85 17.85
CA ARG A 234 8.53 -18.59 18.30
C ARG A 234 9.39 -17.84 19.33
N GLY A 235 10.60 -17.45 18.94
CA GLY A 235 11.53 -16.68 19.78
C GLY A 235 11.34 -15.15 19.70
N THR A 236 12.36 -14.40 20.14
CA THR A 236 12.36 -12.92 20.13
C THR A 236 12.19 -12.32 18.73
N HIS A 237 12.71 -12.97 17.69
CA HIS A 237 12.52 -12.55 16.31
C HIS A 237 11.03 -12.58 15.91
N TRP A 238 10.33 -13.68 16.22
CA TRP A 238 8.89 -13.81 15.99
C TRP A 238 8.08 -12.77 16.76
N GLN A 239 8.45 -12.49 18.01
CA GLN A 239 7.80 -11.44 18.81
C GLN A 239 7.95 -10.04 18.19
N ARG A 240 9.08 -9.75 17.52
CA ARG A 240 9.25 -8.48 16.78
C ARG A 240 8.37 -8.43 15.54
N ILE A 241 8.26 -9.53 14.80
CA ILE A 241 7.38 -9.64 13.63
C ILE A 241 5.92 -9.40 14.05
N ARG A 242 5.42 -10.14 15.04
CA ARG A 242 4.04 -9.98 15.56
C ARG A 242 3.74 -8.54 15.95
N ARG A 243 4.61 -7.92 16.74
CA ARG A 243 4.46 -6.52 17.14
C ARG A 243 4.39 -5.57 15.94
N GLN A 244 5.22 -5.79 14.92
CA GLN A 244 5.19 -4.96 13.71
C GLN A 244 3.87 -5.14 12.94
N LEU A 245 3.41 -6.39 12.75
CA LEU A 245 2.14 -6.66 12.06
C LEU A 245 0.95 -6.05 12.80
N GLN A 246 0.95 -6.12 14.13
CA GLN A 246 -0.06 -5.50 14.99
C GLN A 246 0.00 -3.97 14.93
N ALA A 247 1.20 -3.38 14.99
CA ALA A 247 1.39 -1.93 14.92
C ALA A 247 0.94 -1.34 13.57
N LEU A 248 1.00 -2.11 12.49
CA LEU A 248 0.46 -1.72 11.18
C LEU A 248 -1.07 -1.78 11.11
N GLY A 249 -1.72 -2.43 12.08
CA GLY A 249 -3.17 -2.63 12.11
C GLY A 249 -3.67 -3.58 11.01
N LEU A 250 -2.87 -4.58 10.62
CA LEU A 250 -3.25 -5.50 9.55
C LEU A 250 -4.42 -6.42 10.00
N PRO A 251 -5.42 -6.67 9.14
CA PRO A 251 -6.53 -7.57 9.45
C PRO A 251 -6.03 -8.96 9.89
N GLY A 252 -6.50 -9.48 11.02
CA GLY A 252 -6.09 -10.78 11.58
C GLY A 252 -4.77 -10.79 12.38
N ALA A 253 -4.06 -9.65 12.48
CA ALA A 253 -2.79 -9.59 13.21
C ALA A 253 -2.91 -9.82 14.74
N ALA A 254 -4.11 -9.65 15.31
CA ALA A 254 -4.37 -9.91 16.73
C ALA A 254 -4.49 -11.41 17.05
N GLU A 255 -4.72 -12.25 16.04
CA GLU A 255 -5.02 -13.69 16.18
C GLU A 255 -3.75 -14.57 16.11
N ILE A 256 -2.61 -13.99 15.68
CA ILE A 256 -1.29 -14.64 15.58
C ILE A 256 -0.38 -14.25 16.73
#